data_AF-A0AAD4EZV9-F1
#
_entry.id   AF-A0AAD4EZV9-F1
#
_cell.length_a   1.000
_cell.length_b   1.000
_cell.length_c   1.000
_cell.angle_alpha   90.00
_cell.angle_beta   90.00
_cell.angle_gamma   90.00
#
_symmetry.space_group_name_H-M   'P 1'
#
loop_
_entity.id
_entity.type
_entity.pdbx_description
1 polymer ?
#
loop_
_entity_poly.entity_id
_entity_poly.type
_entity_poly.pdbx_seq_one_letter_code
_entity_poly.pdbx_strand_id
1 'polypeptide(L)'
;MGSSQSVTGSAGSIQERPERPETPVECSATPCYPKEPVLRVSFGANAGGFVRGFPSEGGVYELYCSATELDFLGLDRFETAQPSGDAAEEDALCAKLRLLGAEWWPSLHASQKAWSLDIQHQGSLSTQRYELDRLRFLGVASNGGVWALEAGEEECSRRQLGRINNARDMEEKCRQIEKFGGTFYASPSDCPLLDFKSPFPERASVHVLVADHDASSREALRRLLEELGFSRVTTVGDGKAALEFLSAAAEDKTQMFTQTELPIIDGLECARLLRMDINFNLHYAHLAIIAMRHHTPSTQGGKNPRDRRSLAIGFSGLLSYPIQKKELERILVSSTLKGPRRFLFAGPSVEDARRGAKVMR
;
A
#
# COMPACT_ATOMS: atom_id res chain seq x y z
N MET A 1 -76.19 40.57 -4.66
CA MET A 1 -75.46 39.90 -3.56
C MET A 1 -74.38 39.03 -4.19
N GLY A 2 -73.10 39.23 -3.82
CA GLY A 2 -71.97 38.41 -4.28
C GLY A 2 -71.43 38.80 -5.67
N SER A 3 -70.60 39.84 -5.80
CA SER A 3 -69.12 39.81 -5.71
C SER A 3 -68.48 39.11 -6.94
N SER A 4 -68.02 39.78 -8.01
CA SER A 4 -66.90 40.74 -8.15
C SER A 4 -65.58 40.16 -7.60
N GLN A 5 -64.44 40.11 -8.28
CA GLN A 5 -63.98 40.88 -9.44
C GLN A 5 -62.70 40.22 -9.97
N SER A 6 -62.56 40.19 -11.29
CA SER A 6 -61.29 40.14 -12.01
C SER A 6 -60.49 41.39 -11.69
N VAL A 7 -59.29 41.25 -11.10
CA VAL A 7 -58.37 42.36 -10.85
C VAL A 7 -57.16 42.22 -11.75
N THR A 8 -57.18 43.04 -12.79
CA THR A 8 -56.00 43.62 -13.42
C THR A 8 -55.29 44.51 -12.40
N GLY A 9 -54.04 44.20 -12.04
CA GLY A 9 -53.13 45.08 -11.30
C GLY A 9 -51.77 45.04 -12.00
N SER A 10 -51.38 46.12 -12.66
CA SER A 10 -50.67 47.28 -12.08
C SER A 10 -49.16 47.07 -12.17
N ALA A 11 -48.57 47.87 -13.07
CA ALA A 11 -47.13 48.01 -13.26
C ALA A 11 -46.48 48.55 -11.97
N GLY A 12 -45.52 47.81 -11.45
CA GLY A 12 -44.70 48.17 -10.30
C GLY A 12 -43.23 47.83 -10.57
N SER A 13 -42.47 48.86 -10.93
CA SER A 13 -41.02 49.04 -10.79
C SER A 13 -40.11 47.81 -10.85
N ILE A 14 -39.44 47.63 -12.00
CA ILE A 14 -38.17 46.92 -12.09
C ILE A 14 -37.15 47.71 -11.26
N GLN A 15 -36.74 47.18 -10.10
CA GLN A 15 -35.53 47.68 -9.43
C GLN A 15 -34.32 47.12 -10.18
N GLU A 16 -33.62 48.02 -10.88
CA GLU A 16 -32.31 47.77 -11.47
C GLU A 16 -31.34 47.29 -10.39
N ARG A 17 -30.68 46.16 -10.65
CA ARG A 17 -29.52 45.69 -9.87
C ARG A 17 -28.42 46.76 -9.99
N PRO A 18 -27.79 47.22 -8.89
CA PRO A 18 -26.67 48.12 -9.01
C PRO A 18 -25.51 47.42 -9.73
N GLU A 19 -25.02 48.05 -10.80
CA GLU A 19 -23.80 47.65 -11.52
C GLU A 19 -22.61 47.64 -10.55
N ARG A 20 -21.89 46.52 -10.54
CA ARG A 20 -20.66 46.36 -9.75
C ARG A 20 -19.54 47.09 -10.50
N PRO A 21 -18.72 47.93 -9.85
CA PRO A 21 -17.66 48.66 -10.55
C PRO A 21 -16.62 47.67 -11.10
N GLU A 22 -16.37 47.75 -12.41
CA GLU A 22 -15.31 47.01 -13.07
C GLU A 22 -13.94 47.57 -12.64
N THR A 23 -13.27 46.89 -11.73
CA THR A 23 -11.83 47.06 -11.52
C THR A 23 -11.07 46.11 -12.46
N PRO A 24 -9.97 46.54 -13.09
CA PRO A 24 -9.26 45.71 -14.07
C PRO A 24 -8.62 44.52 -13.36
N VAL A 25 -8.96 43.31 -13.79
CA VAL A 25 -8.32 42.08 -13.30
C VAL A 25 -6.91 42.02 -13.90
N GLU A 26 -5.91 42.41 -13.09
CA GLU A 26 -4.52 42.06 -13.35
C GLU A 26 -4.38 40.52 -13.36
N CYS A 27 -4.03 40.01 -14.53
CA CYS A 27 -3.87 38.58 -14.77
C CYS A 27 -2.57 38.10 -14.12
N SER A 28 -2.65 37.58 -12.91
CA SER A 28 -1.60 36.72 -12.35
C SER A 28 -2.18 35.70 -11.37
N ALA A 29 -1.52 34.54 -11.32
CA ALA A 29 -1.75 33.39 -10.45
C ALA A 29 -2.70 32.31 -10.97
N THR A 30 -2.07 31.19 -11.34
CA THR A 30 -2.56 29.81 -11.33
C THR A 30 -3.71 29.60 -10.33
N PRO A 31 -4.82 28.91 -10.69
CA PRO A 31 -5.90 28.67 -9.75
C PRO A 31 -5.39 27.85 -8.57
N CYS A 32 -5.22 28.52 -7.43
CA CYS A 32 -4.95 27.89 -6.15
C CYS A 32 -6.29 27.33 -5.65
N TYR A 33 -6.57 26.06 -5.94
CA TYR A 33 -7.66 25.37 -5.26
C TYR A 33 -7.37 25.41 -3.76
N PRO A 34 -8.32 25.88 -2.92
CA PRO A 34 -8.14 25.81 -1.48
C PRO A 34 -7.89 24.36 -1.10
N LYS A 35 -6.80 24.08 -0.36
CA LYS A 35 -6.57 22.75 0.19
C LYS A 35 -7.74 22.44 1.11
N GLU A 36 -8.63 21.56 0.70
CA GLU A 36 -9.75 21.12 1.52
C GLU A 36 -9.23 20.64 2.89
N PRO A 37 -9.95 20.97 3.99
CA PRO A 37 -9.53 20.54 5.31
C PRO A 37 -9.51 19.01 5.38
N VAL A 38 -8.44 18.46 5.95
CA VAL A 38 -8.31 17.00 6.12
C VAL A 38 -9.27 16.56 7.21
N LEU A 39 -10.38 15.92 6.81
CA LEU A 39 -11.36 15.38 7.75
C LEU A 39 -10.93 14.00 8.27
N ARG A 40 -11.16 13.80 9.58
CA ARG A 40 -11.13 12.49 10.26
C ARG A 40 -12.38 11.69 9.90
N VAL A 41 -13.55 12.32 9.92
CA VAL A 41 -14.82 11.69 9.53
C VAL A 41 -15.46 12.49 8.40
N SER A 42 -15.76 11.82 7.29
CA SER A 42 -16.44 12.40 6.14
C SER A 42 -17.50 11.46 5.59
N PHE A 43 -18.57 11.99 5.02
CA PHE A 43 -19.71 11.21 4.52
C PHE A 43 -19.80 11.31 2.99
N GLY A 44 -20.24 10.21 2.36
CA GLY A 44 -20.46 10.12 0.92
C GLY A 44 -21.94 9.93 0.58
N ALA A 45 -22.23 9.43 -0.61
CA ALA A 45 -23.61 9.13 -1.05
C ALA A 45 -24.19 7.85 -0.41
N ASN A 46 -23.33 6.98 0.15
CA ASN A 46 -23.73 5.73 0.79
C ASN A 46 -23.94 5.90 2.30
N ALA A 47 -24.67 4.96 2.91
CA ALA A 47 -24.86 4.92 4.35
C ALA A 47 -23.58 4.51 5.09
N GLY A 48 -23.27 5.20 6.18
CA GLY A 48 -22.01 5.07 6.90
C GLY A 48 -21.09 6.26 6.64
N GLY A 49 -19.86 6.19 7.13
CA GLY A 49 -18.90 7.28 7.08
C GLY A 49 -17.49 6.77 6.81
N PHE A 50 -16.72 7.56 6.07
CA PHE A 50 -15.30 7.32 5.89
C PHE A 50 -14.53 7.87 7.08
N VAL A 51 -13.72 7.03 7.71
CA VAL A 51 -12.93 7.38 8.90
C VAL A 51 -11.44 7.29 8.57
N ARG A 52 -10.70 8.31 9.02
CA ARG A 52 -9.24 8.37 8.95
C ARG A 52 -8.64 8.44 10.34
N GLY A 53 -7.62 7.64 10.60
CA GLY A 53 -6.80 7.72 11.82
C GLY A 53 -5.35 8.07 11.49
N PHE A 54 -4.72 8.91 12.31
CA PHE A 54 -3.38 9.44 12.05
C PHE A 54 -2.40 8.98 13.14
N PRO A 55 -1.78 7.79 12.99
CA PRO A 55 -0.90 7.25 14.02
C PRO A 55 0.35 8.14 14.20
N SER A 56 0.87 8.20 15.43
CA SER A 56 2.05 8.99 15.79
C SER A 56 3.33 8.56 15.04
N GLU A 57 3.39 7.29 14.63
CA GLU A 57 4.46 6.73 13.79
C GLU A 57 4.39 7.17 12.32
N GLY A 58 3.30 7.82 11.91
CA GLY A 58 3.09 8.34 10.57
C GLY A 58 2.26 7.44 9.64
N GLY A 59 1.80 8.03 8.54
CA GLY A 59 0.84 7.42 7.62
C GLY A 59 -0.60 7.76 7.98
N VAL A 60 -1.55 7.00 7.42
CA VAL A 60 -2.99 7.17 7.68
C VAL A 60 -3.70 5.82 7.58
N TYR A 61 -4.51 5.48 8.57
CA TYR A 61 -5.47 4.38 8.46
C TYR A 61 -6.77 4.91 7.86
N GLU A 62 -7.33 4.21 6.88
CA GLU A 62 -8.59 4.56 6.24
C GLU A 62 -9.56 3.37 6.26
N LEU A 63 -10.82 3.64 6.60
CA LEU A 63 -11.88 2.64 6.56
C LEU A 63 -13.23 3.31 6.27
N TYR A 64 -14.05 2.66 5.44
CA TYR A 64 -15.46 3.03 5.34
C TYR A 64 -16.27 2.23 6.38
N CYS A 65 -16.82 2.94 7.36
CA CYS A 65 -17.47 2.37 8.53
C CYS A 65 -19.00 2.41 8.40
N SER A 66 -19.67 1.32 8.80
CA SER A 66 -21.10 1.32 9.04
C SER A 66 -21.47 2.18 10.27
N ALA A 67 -22.76 2.46 10.46
CA ALA A 67 -23.24 3.16 11.67
C ALA A 67 -22.80 2.45 12.96
N THR A 68 -22.85 1.12 12.98
CA THR A 68 -22.42 0.27 14.11
C THR A 68 -20.93 0.43 14.42
N GLU A 69 -20.10 0.57 13.39
CA GLU A 69 -18.66 0.73 13.52
C GLU A 69 -18.29 2.13 13.99
N LEU A 70 -18.99 3.16 13.51
CA LEU A 70 -18.86 4.52 14.04
C LEU A 70 -19.20 4.59 15.54
N ASP A 71 -20.29 3.93 15.96
CA ASP A 71 -20.68 3.83 17.37
C ASP A 71 -19.58 3.12 18.21
N PHE A 72 -18.98 2.03 17.68
CA PHE A 72 -17.85 1.34 18.34
C PHE A 72 -16.58 2.21 18.45
N LEU A 73 -16.30 3.02 17.42
CA LEU A 73 -15.19 3.97 17.44
C LEU A 73 -15.44 5.14 18.40
N GLY A 74 -16.69 5.37 18.81
CA GLY A 74 -17.09 6.51 19.62
C GLY A 74 -17.19 7.81 18.80
N LEU A 75 -17.52 7.68 17.52
CA LEU A 75 -17.64 8.78 16.57
C LEU A 75 -19.11 9.07 16.26
N ASP A 76 -19.42 10.34 16.03
CA ASP A 76 -20.77 10.75 15.65
C ASP A 76 -21.13 10.22 14.26
N ARG A 77 -22.39 9.78 14.09
CA ARG A 77 -22.88 9.16 12.85
C ARG A 77 -23.41 10.15 11.82
N PHE A 78 -23.56 11.41 12.21
CA PHE A 78 -24.20 12.46 11.44
C PHE A 78 -23.29 13.68 11.24
N GLU A 79 -22.30 13.88 12.11
CA GLU A 79 -21.41 15.03 12.07
C GLU A 79 -20.00 14.69 11.55
N THR A 80 -19.46 15.57 10.70
CA THR A 80 -18.05 15.46 10.29
C THR A 80 -17.13 15.80 11.46
N ALA A 81 -15.93 15.21 11.47
CA ALA A 81 -14.94 15.51 12.51
C ALA A 81 -13.58 15.82 11.90
N GLN A 82 -12.85 16.72 12.57
CA GLN A 82 -11.42 16.96 12.31
C GLN A 82 -10.57 15.96 13.11
N PRO A 83 -9.31 15.73 12.69
CA PRO A 83 -8.32 14.99 13.49
C PRO A 83 -8.12 15.64 14.86
N SER A 84 -7.78 14.82 15.86
CA SER A 84 -7.43 15.35 17.19
C SER A 84 -6.02 15.95 17.13
N GLY A 85 -5.79 16.97 17.95
CA GLY A 85 -4.45 17.50 18.19
C GLY A 85 -3.62 16.62 19.13
N ASP A 86 -4.24 15.65 19.80
CA ASP A 86 -3.57 14.72 20.71
C ASP A 86 -3.20 13.42 19.99
N ALA A 87 -1.91 13.13 19.92
CA ALA A 87 -1.37 11.93 19.31
C ALA A 87 -1.81 10.64 20.02
N ALA A 88 -2.00 10.67 21.34
CA ALA A 88 -2.43 9.48 22.09
C ALA A 88 -3.88 9.10 21.76
N GLU A 89 -4.75 10.10 21.55
CA GLU A 89 -6.13 9.88 21.11
C GLU A 89 -6.18 9.32 19.68
N GLU A 90 -5.34 9.83 18.78
CA GLU A 90 -5.21 9.31 17.41
C GLU A 90 -4.70 7.86 17.40
N ASP A 91 -3.67 7.55 18.18
CA ASP A 91 -3.14 6.19 18.29
C ASP A 91 -4.18 5.20 18.84
N ALA A 92 -4.96 5.61 19.85
CA ALA A 92 -6.05 4.81 20.39
C ALA A 92 -7.17 4.57 19.36
N LEU A 93 -7.53 5.59 18.57
CA LEU A 93 -8.48 5.45 17.47
C LEU A 93 -7.95 4.50 16.39
N CYS A 94 -6.68 4.64 16.00
CA CYS A 94 -6.01 3.76 15.06
C CYS A 94 -6.00 2.31 15.53
N ALA A 95 -5.75 2.07 16.82
CA ALA A 95 -5.82 0.72 17.40
C ALA A 95 -7.21 0.09 17.21
N LYS A 96 -8.29 0.86 17.43
CA LYS A 96 -9.67 0.39 17.18
C LYS A 96 -9.97 0.20 15.70
N LEU A 97 -9.54 1.12 14.84
CA LEU A 97 -9.69 1.01 13.37
C LEU A 97 -9.04 -0.27 12.82
N ARG A 98 -7.88 -0.64 13.36
CA ARG A 98 -7.20 -1.91 13.01
C ARG A 98 -8.02 -3.13 13.39
N LEU A 99 -8.76 -3.11 14.50
CA LEU A 99 -9.70 -4.20 14.87
C LEU A 99 -10.86 -4.34 13.86
N LEU A 100 -11.15 -3.29 13.10
CA LEU A 100 -12.15 -3.26 12.03
C LEU A 100 -11.55 -3.46 10.64
N GLY A 101 -10.25 -3.81 10.55
CA GLY A 101 -9.59 -4.10 9.28
C GLY A 101 -9.31 -2.87 8.43
N ALA A 102 -9.13 -1.70 9.06
CA ALA A 102 -8.74 -0.48 8.36
C ALA A 102 -7.43 -0.66 7.57
N GLU A 103 -7.39 -0.10 6.38
CA GLU A 103 -6.22 -0.16 5.51
C GLU A 103 -5.26 0.99 5.85
N TRP A 104 -3.97 0.70 5.92
CA TRP A 104 -2.95 1.73 6.14
C TRP A 104 -2.38 2.24 4.82
N TRP A 105 -2.12 3.55 4.77
CA TRP A 105 -1.48 4.24 3.66
C TRP A 105 -0.28 5.07 4.12
N PRO A 106 0.78 5.18 3.30
CA PRO A 106 1.99 5.94 3.66
C PRO A 106 1.79 7.45 3.73
N SER A 107 0.73 7.95 3.10
CA SER A 107 0.29 9.33 3.24
C SER A 107 -1.12 9.48 2.70
N LEU A 108 -1.80 10.55 3.09
CA LEU A 108 -3.09 10.92 2.51
C LEU A 108 -3.02 11.12 0.98
N HIS A 109 -1.88 11.59 0.46
CA HIS A 109 -1.70 11.72 -0.98
C HIS A 109 -1.63 10.36 -1.68
N ALA A 110 -1.01 9.36 -1.03
CA ALA A 110 -0.93 8.00 -1.56
C ALA A 110 -2.32 7.37 -1.63
N SER A 111 -3.15 7.52 -0.59
CA SER A 111 -4.53 7.04 -0.62
C SER A 111 -5.33 7.74 -1.71
N GLN A 112 -5.37 9.08 -1.72
CA GLN A 112 -6.09 9.85 -2.75
C GLN A 112 -5.70 9.48 -4.18
N LYS A 113 -4.41 9.22 -4.43
CA LYS A 113 -3.91 8.77 -5.73
C LYS A 113 -4.45 7.39 -6.11
N ALA A 114 -4.49 6.43 -5.18
CA ALA A 114 -5.08 5.12 -5.42
C ALA A 114 -6.57 5.23 -5.77
N TRP A 115 -7.34 6.01 -5.00
CA TRP A 115 -8.76 6.27 -5.25
C TRP A 115 -9.03 6.93 -6.60
N SER A 116 -8.23 7.93 -6.98
CA SER A 116 -8.39 8.62 -8.28
C SER A 116 -8.06 7.73 -9.48
N LEU A 117 -7.04 6.87 -9.36
CA LEU A 117 -6.74 5.87 -10.37
C LEU A 117 -7.90 4.87 -10.49
N ASP A 118 -8.52 4.49 -9.38
CA ASP A 118 -9.67 3.59 -9.38
C ASP A 118 -10.86 4.16 -10.16
N ILE A 119 -11.25 5.41 -9.87
CA ILE A 119 -12.36 6.11 -10.55
C ILE A 119 -12.11 6.24 -12.07
N GLN A 120 -10.86 6.47 -12.49
CA GLN A 120 -10.52 6.62 -13.92
C GLN A 120 -10.63 5.30 -14.72
N HIS A 121 -10.53 4.13 -14.07
CA HIS A 121 -10.63 2.83 -14.73
C HIS A 121 -12.06 2.27 -14.74
N GLN A 122 -13.03 2.88 -14.04
CA GLN A 122 -14.44 2.47 -14.06
C GLN A 122 -15.15 2.73 -15.41
N GLY A 123 -14.49 3.37 -16.37
CA GLY A 123 -15.01 3.60 -17.74
C GLY A 123 -14.86 2.42 -18.71
N SER A 124 -14.19 1.32 -18.35
CA SER A 124 -13.97 0.16 -19.23
C SER A 124 -14.16 -1.14 -18.48
N LEU A 125 -15.41 -1.61 -18.38
CA LEU A 125 -15.71 -2.96 -17.87
C LEU A 125 -15.09 -4.01 -18.81
N SER A 126 -14.16 -4.82 -18.31
CA SER A 126 -14.23 -6.29 -18.39
C SER A 126 -12.91 -6.98 -18.00
N THR A 127 -13.03 -8.00 -17.16
CA THR A 127 -12.22 -9.24 -17.09
C THR A 127 -10.99 -9.38 -16.20
N GLN A 128 -10.41 -8.34 -15.58
CA GLN A 128 -9.27 -8.54 -14.65
C GLN A 128 -9.51 -8.19 -13.17
N ARG A 129 -10.72 -7.74 -12.80
CA ARG A 129 -11.05 -7.37 -11.40
C ARG A 129 -11.83 -8.41 -10.60
N TYR A 130 -12.27 -9.50 -11.22
CA TYR A 130 -13.12 -10.50 -10.58
C TYR A 130 -12.40 -11.34 -9.50
N GLU A 131 -11.09 -11.20 -9.32
CA GLU A 131 -10.31 -11.96 -8.32
C GLU A 131 -9.92 -11.16 -7.05
N LEU A 132 -10.13 -9.82 -7.00
CA LEU A 132 -9.49 -8.96 -5.98
C LEU A 132 -10.42 -8.19 -5.02
N ASP A 133 -11.71 -8.03 -5.30
CA ASP A 133 -12.64 -7.35 -4.36
C ASP A 133 -13.34 -8.36 -3.45
N ARG A 134 -12.60 -8.79 -2.42
CA ARG A 134 -13.18 -9.54 -1.30
C ARG A 134 -13.66 -8.58 -0.23
N LEU A 135 -14.94 -8.65 0.09
CA LEU A 135 -15.58 -7.89 1.16
C LEU A 135 -15.33 -8.57 2.50
N ARG A 136 -14.89 -7.79 3.49
CA ARG A 136 -14.61 -8.26 4.85
C ARG A 136 -15.70 -7.76 5.79
N PHE A 137 -16.19 -8.67 6.63
CA PHE A 137 -17.13 -8.37 7.72
C PHE A 137 -16.45 -8.73 9.03
N LEU A 138 -16.25 -7.72 9.87
CA LEU A 138 -15.56 -7.82 11.14
C LEU A 138 -16.48 -7.38 12.29
N GLY A 139 -16.44 -8.12 13.39
CA GLY A 139 -17.21 -7.83 14.59
C GLY A 139 -16.37 -8.09 15.83
N VAL A 140 -16.16 -7.06 16.65
CA VAL A 140 -15.38 -7.15 17.90
C VAL A 140 -16.29 -7.58 19.04
N ALA A 141 -16.01 -8.74 19.62
CA ALA A 141 -16.80 -9.29 20.73
C ALA A 141 -16.37 -8.66 22.07
N SER A 142 -17.31 -8.57 23.02
CA SER A 142 -17.08 -8.03 24.37
C SER A 142 -16.02 -8.79 25.18
N ASN A 143 -15.75 -10.04 24.83
CA ASN A 143 -14.68 -10.84 25.44
C ASN A 143 -13.27 -10.53 24.88
N GLY A 144 -13.14 -9.57 23.97
CA GLY A 144 -11.87 -9.17 23.35
C GLY A 144 -11.49 -9.96 22.09
N GLY A 145 -12.26 -10.99 21.73
CA GLY A 145 -12.09 -11.72 20.47
C GLY A 145 -12.75 -11.02 19.28
N VAL A 146 -12.60 -11.61 18.10
CA VAL A 146 -13.16 -11.06 16.85
C VAL A 146 -13.80 -12.13 15.98
N TRP A 147 -14.95 -11.79 15.43
CA TRP A 147 -15.62 -12.56 14.38
C TRP A 147 -15.24 -12.00 13.02
N ALA A 148 -14.91 -12.90 12.09
CA ALA A 148 -14.41 -12.52 10.77
C ALA A 148 -15.07 -13.37 9.68
N LEU A 149 -15.52 -12.71 8.61
CA LEU A 149 -16.01 -13.34 7.38
C LEU A 149 -15.50 -12.57 6.17
N GLU A 150 -14.96 -13.28 5.19
CA GLU A 150 -14.55 -12.71 3.91
C GLU A 150 -15.30 -13.42 2.78
N ALA A 151 -15.82 -12.66 1.81
CA ALA A 151 -16.51 -13.21 0.65
C ALA A 151 -16.34 -12.29 -0.56
N GLY A 152 -16.33 -12.87 -1.77
CA GLY A 152 -16.36 -12.08 -3.01
C GLY A 152 -17.71 -11.37 -3.20
N GLU A 153 -17.77 -10.37 -4.07
CA GLU A 153 -18.98 -9.58 -4.33
C GLU A 153 -20.19 -10.43 -4.79
N GLU A 154 -19.97 -11.37 -5.71
CA GLU A 154 -21.02 -12.28 -6.20
C GLU A 154 -21.58 -13.13 -5.05
N GLU A 155 -20.70 -13.65 -4.21
CA GLU A 155 -21.08 -14.42 -3.03
C GLU A 155 -21.85 -13.56 -2.02
N CYS A 156 -21.40 -12.32 -1.78
CA CYS A 156 -22.08 -11.37 -0.92
C CYS A 156 -23.51 -11.10 -1.40
N SER A 157 -23.71 -10.92 -2.70
CA SER A 157 -25.02 -10.71 -3.31
C SER A 157 -25.89 -11.96 -3.19
N ARG A 158 -25.38 -13.12 -3.57
CA ARG A 158 -26.09 -14.41 -3.52
C ARG A 158 -26.52 -14.78 -2.09
N ARG A 159 -25.67 -14.52 -1.11
CA ARG A 159 -25.92 -14.81 0.32
C ARG A 159 -26.57 -13.65 1.07
N GLN A 160 -26.70 -12.49 0.42
CA GLN A 160 -27.22 -11.24 0.98
C GLN A 160 -26.49 -10.84 2.28
N LEU A 161 -25.15 -10.82 2.23
CA LEU A 161 -24.30 -10.55 3.40
C LEU A 161 -24.32 -9.09 3.86
N GLY A 162 -24.78 -8.16 3.03
CA GLY A 162 -24.98 -6.76 3.43
C GLY A 162 -25.88 -6.57 4.66
N ARG A 163 -26.73 -7.56 4.98
CA ARG A 163 -27.55 -7.60 6.20
C ARG A 163 -26.72 -7.57 7.49
N ILE A 164 -25.45 -8.00 7.46
CA ILE A 164 -24.53 -7.92 8.60
C ILE A 164 -24.34 -6.46 9.02
N ASN A 165 -24.28 -5.52 8.06
CA ASN A 165 -24.07 -4.10 8.34
C ASN A 165 -25.32 -3.38 8.86
N ASN A 166 -26.47 -4.05 8.93
CA ASN A 166 -27.69 -3.53 9.55
C ASN A 166 -27.74 -3.76 11.07
N ALA A 167 -26.73 -4.41 11.66
CA ALA A 167 -26.65 -4.63 13.09
C ALA A 167 -26.70 -3.30 13.88
N ARG A 168 -27.39 -3.28 15.02
CA ARG A 168 -27.51 -2.08 15.86
C ARG A 168 -26.31 -1.88 16.79
N ASP A 169 -25.64 -2.96 17.14
CA ASP A 169 -24.46 -2.97 17.99
C ASP A 169 -23.46 -4.04 17.54
N MET A 170 -22.26 -4.01 18.12
CA MET A 170 -21.18 -4.90 17.71
C MET A 170 -21.42 -6.36 18.09
N GLU A 171 -22.19 -6.62 19.15
CA GLU A 171 -22.59 -7.97 19.56
C GLU A 171 -23.61 -8.58 18.59
N GLU A 172 -24.57 -7.78 18.12
CA GLU A 172 -25.49 -8.17 17.05
C GLU A 172 -24.72 -8.42 15.75
N LYS A 173 -23.72 -7.59 15.43
CA LYS A 173 -22.85 -7.80 14.26
C LYS A 173 -22.10 -9.12 14.36
N CYS A 174 -21.49 -9.43 15.50
CA CYS A 174 -20.82 -10.70 15.76
C CYS A 174 -21.76 -11.89 15.54
N ARG A 175 -22.97 -11.86 16.10
CA ARG A 175 -23.98 -12.92 15.91
C ARG A 175 -24.39 -13.09 14.45
N GLN A 176 -24.50 -12.00 13.68
CA GLN A 176 -24.79 -12.11 12.25
C GLN A 176 -23.61 -12.73 11.49
N ILE A 177 -22.36 -12.33 11.78
CA ILE A 177 -21.17 -12.91 11.16
C ILE A 177 -21.12 -14.41 11.42
N GLU A 178 -21.31 -14.84 12.67
CA GLU A 178 -21.42 -16.26 13.05
C GLU A 178 -22.51 -16.97 12.26
N LYS A 179 -23.73 -16.43 12.22
CA LYS A 179 -24.87 -16.98 11.47
C LYS A 179 -24.57 -17.16 9.98
N PHE A 180 -23.74 -16.28 9.41
CA PHE A 180 -23.28 -16.37 8.03
C PHE A 180 -21.94 -17.12 7.90
N GLY A 181 -21.60 -18.00 8.85
CA GLY A 181 -20.45 -18.89 8.73
C GLY A 181 -19.09 -18.19 8.84
N GLY A 182 -19.05 -17.03 9.50
CA GLY A 182 -17.80 -16.41 9.91
C GLY A 182 -17.07 -17.27 10.95
N THR A 183 -15.80 -16.98 11.17
CA THR A 183 -14.93 -17.67 12.13
C THR A 183 -14.65 -16.77 13.31
N PHE A 184 -14.68 -17.33 14.51
CA PHE A 184 -14.26 -16.64 15.73
C PHE A 184 -12.77 -16.83 15.98
N TYR A 185 -12.09 -15.74 16.33
CA TYR A 185 -10.70 -15.72 16.75
C TYR A 185 -10.65 -15.16 18.17
N ALA A 186 -10.17 -15.98 19.11
CA ALA A 186 -10.07 -15.59 20.52
C ALA A 186 -9.08 -14.45 20.73
N SER A 187 -7.98 -14.43 19.98
CA SER A 187 -7.08 -13.29 19.86
C SER A 187 -7.25 -12.65 18.49
N PRO A 188 -7.47 -11.32 18.40
CA PRO A 188 -7.53 -10.63 17.11
C PRO A 188 -6.28 -10.86 16.25
N SER A 189 -5.10 -11.00 16.87
CA SER A 189 -3.82 -11.28 16.18
C SER A 189 -3.81 -12.55 15.31
N ASP A 190 -4.72 -13.48 15.59
CA ASP A 190 -4.80 -14.78 14.92
C ASP A 190 -5.75 -14.73 13.71
N CYS A 191 -6.53 -13.66 13.58
CA CYS A 191 -7.43 -13.44 12.46
C CYS A 191 -6.64 -13.05 11.21
N PRO A 192 -6.65 -13.86 10.13
CA PRO A 192 -5.90 -13.56 8.91
C PRO A 192 -6.50 -12.39 8.13
N LEU A 193 -7.75 -12.01 8.41
CA LEU A 193 -8.43 -10.86 7.79
C LEU A 193 -8.04 -9.53 8.44
N LEU A 194 -7.47 -9.58 9.64
CA LEU A 194 -7.00 -8.43 10.36
C LEU A 194 -5.49 -8.37 10.24
N ASP A 195 -5.00 -7.38 9.50
CA ASP A 195 -3.57 -7.15 9.44
C ASP A 195 -3.10 -6.42 10.72
N PHE A 196 -2.98 -7.17 11.82
CA PHE A 196 -2.27 -6.69 13.00
C PHE A 196 -0.76 -6.69 12.81
N LYS A 197 -0.26 -7.19 11.67
CA LYS A 197 1.15 -7.46 11.42
C LYS A 197 1.71 -6.54 10.35
N SER A 198 1.35 -5.27 10.38
CA SER A 198 2.20 -4.11 10.13
C SER A 198 1.35 -2.89 9.78
N PRO A 199 1.74 -1.65 10.13
CA PRO A 199 1.26 -0.45 9.46
C PRO A 199 1.69 -0.39 7.98
N PHE A 200 1.83 -1.50 7.25
CA PHE A 200 2.24 -1.53 5.84
C PHE A 200 1.73 -2.83 5.16
N PRO A 201 0.42 -2.94 4.83
CA PRO A 201 -0.19 -4.19 4.32
C PRO A 201 0.49 -4.75 3.07
N GLU A 202 0.99 -3.86 2.21
CA GLU A 202 1.77 -4.24 1.03
C GLU A 202 3.09 -4.95 1.40
N ARG A 203 3.73 -4.57 2.52
CA ARG A 203 5.03 -5.12 2.96
C ARG A 203 4.90 -6.49 3.59
N ALA A 204 3.79 -6.80 4.26
CA ALA A 204 3.52 -8.13 4.78
C ALA A 204 3.38 -9.18 3.65
N SER A 205 2.89 -8.76 2.48
CA SER A 205 2.77 -9.61 1.29
C SER A 205 4.09 -9.84 0.55
N VAL A 206 5.14 -9.09 0.87
CA VAL A 206 6.46 -9.17 0.22
C VAL A 206 7.37 -10.09 1.03
N HIS A 207 7.90 -11.12 0.37
CA HIS A 207 8.94 -11.94 0.95
C HIS A 207 10.30 -11.25 0.76
N VAL A 208 10.99 -10.93 1.85
CA VAL A 208 12.34 -10.39 1.80
C VAL A 208 13.37 -11.49 2.05
N LEU A 209 14.23 -11.73 1.07
CA LEU A 209 15.39 -12.62 1.20
C LEU A 209 16.63 -11.79 1.49
N VAL A 210 17.35 -12.10 2.58
CA VAL A 210 18.60 -11.44 2.96
C VAL A 210 19.76 -12.43 2.90
N ALA A 211 20.71 -12.19 2.01
CA ALA A 211 21.95 -12.96 1.88
C ALA A 211 23.14 -12.14 2.38
N ASP A 212 23.69 -12.50 3.52
CA ASP A 212 24.86 -11.85 4.15
C ASP A 212 25.64 -12.93 4.89
N HIS A 213 26.97 -12.95 4.77
CA HIS A 213 27.80 -13.96 5.42
C HIS A 213 27.93 -13.79 6.94
N ASP A 214 27.78 -12.57 7.46
CA ASP A 214 27.87 -12.26 8.88
C ASP A 214 26.53 -12.47 9.58
N ALA A 215 26.51 -13.35 10.59
CA ALA A 215 25.29 -13.69 11.32
C ALA A 215 24.71 -12.50 12.11
N SER A 216 25.58 -11.64 12.65
CA SER A 216 25.16 -10.47 13.43
C SER A 216 24.48 -9.43 12.53
N SER A 217 25.06 -9.17 11.36
CA SER A 217 24.51 -8.31 10.32
C SER A 217 23.17 -8.82 9.80
N ARG A 218 23.05 -10.13 9.51
CA ARG A 218 21.78 -10.77 9.13
C ARG A 218 20.68 -10.52 10.15
N GLU A 219 20.95 -10.77 11.43
CA GLU A 219 19.97 -10.61 12.50
C GLU A 219 19.61 -9.13 12.72
N ALA A 220 20.58 -8.22 12.65
CA ALA A 220 20.32 -6.78 12.77
C ALA A 220 19.42 -6.26 11.63
N LEU A 221 19.71 -6.65 10.38
CA LEU A 221 18.90 -6.24 9.23
C LEU A 221 17.52 -6.90 9.26
N ARG A 222 17.42 -8.16 9.68
CA ARG A 222 16.14 -8.85 9.87
C ARG A 222 15.25 -8.08 10.84
N ARG A 223 15.76 -7.72 12.02
CA ARG A 223 14.99 -6.94 13.01
C ARG A 223 14.55 -5.60 12.47
N LEU A 224 15.42 -4.88 11.76
CA LEU A 224 15.05 -3.62 11.12
C LEU A 224 13.94 -3.81 10.08
N LEU A 225 13.98 -4.87 9.28
CA LEU A 225 12.93 -5.17 8.30
C LEU A 225 11.61 -5.57 8.99
N GLU A 226 11.66 -6.36 10.06
CA GLU A 226 10.50 -6.74 10.86
C GLU A 226 9.87 -5.51 11.53
N GLU A 227 10.67 -4.61 12.11
CA GLU A 227 10.25 -3.31 12.63
C GLU A 227 9.62 -2.42 11.56
N LEU A 228 10.09 -2.53 10.30
CA LEU A 228 9.56 -1.82 9.14
C LEU A 228 8.33 -2.50 8.52
N GLY A 229 7.85 -3.61 9.10
CA GLY A 229 6.60 -4.22 8.70
C GLY A 229 6.69 -5.43 7.76
N PHE A 230 7.88 -5.94 7.49
CA PHE A 230 8.02 -7.17 6.71
C PHE A 230 7.86 -8.38 7.63
N SER A 231 6.76 -9.10 7.50
CA SER A 231 6.47 -10.29 8.30
C SER A 231 7.12 -11.57 7.73
N ARG A 232 7.57 -11.54 6.47
CA ARG A 232 8.18 -12.67 5.75
C ARG A 232 9.63 -12.34 5.40
N VAL A 233 10.53 -12.50 6.37
CA VAL A 233 11.98 -12.29 6.17
C VAL A 233 12.73 -13.61 6.28
N THR A 234 13.34 -14.06 5.20
CA THR A 234 14.23 -15.22 5.18
C THR A 234 15.67 -14.74 5.12
N THR A 235 16.55 -15.30 5.95
CA THR A 235 17.98 -14.96 5.95
C THR A 235 18.82 -16.17 5.60
N VAL A 236 19.87 -15.99 4.79
CA VAL A 236 20.78 -17.03 4.33
C VAL A 236 22.23 -16.56 4.40
N GLY A 237 23.16 -17.48 4.65
CA GLY A 237 24.57 -17.15 4.88
C GLY A 237 25.43 -17.00 3.63
N ASP A 238 24.94 -17.41 2.46
CA ASP A 238 25.71 -17.47 1.23
C ASP A 238 24.82 -17.39 -0.02
N GLY A 239 25.44 -17.16 -1.18
CA GLY A 239 24.72 -17.01 -2.44
C GLY A 239 24.12 -18.30 -2.99
N LYS A 240 24.65 -19.47 -2.61
CA LYS A 240 24.11 -20.77 -3.02
C LYS A 240 22.77 -21.02 -2.33
N ALA A 241 22.72 -20.83 -1.01
CA ALA A 241 21.49 -20.91 -0.23
C ALA A 241 20.42 -19.91 -0.71
N ALA A 242 20.84 -18.71 -1.15
CA ALA A 242 19.93 -17.74 -1.75
C ALA A 242 19.28 -18.25 -3.05
N LEU A 243 20.06 -18.86 -3.95
CA LEU A 243 19.55 -19.42 -5.20
C LEU A 243 18.72 -20.68 -4.98
N GLU A 244 19.10 -21.54 -4.03
CA GLU A 244 18.31 -22.72 -3.65
C GLU A 244 16.94 -22.31 -3.09
N PHE A 245 16.92 -21.29 -2.22
CA PHE A 245 15.68 -20.72 -1.70
C PHE A 245 14.78 -20.19 -2.83
N LEU A 246 15.32 -19.39 -3.74
CA LEU A 246 14.55 -18.86 -4.88
C LEU A 246 14.08 -19.98 -5.82
N SER A 247 14.85 -21.04 -6.00
CA SER A 247 14.43 -22.19 -6.80
C SER A 247 13.25 -22.95 -6.18
N ALA A 248 13.21 -23.03 -4.84
CA ALA A 248 12.17 -23.76 -4.12
C ALA A 248 10.90 -22.95 -3.86
N ALA A 249 11.02 -21.62 -3.72
CA ALA A 249 9.93 -20.77 -3.26
C ALA A 249 8.86 -20.50 -4.35
N ALA A 250 9.25 -20.29 -5.62
CA ALA A 250 8.35 -19.97 -6.73
C ALA A 250 7.24 -18.93 -6.38
N GLU A 251 7.61 -17.89 -5.62
CA GLU A 251 6.67 -16.86 -5.15
C GLU A 251 6.66 -15.62 -6.05
N ASP A 252 5.48 -15.04 -6.28
CA ASP A 252 5.27 -13.89 -7.18
C ASP A 252 5.79 -12.53 -6.65
N LYS A 253 6.08 -12.42 -5.34
CA LYS A 253 6.45 -11.15 -4.68
C LYS A 253 7.63 -11.30 -3.74
N THR A 254 8.83 -11.48 -4.30
CA THR A 254 10.09 -11.50 -3.54
C THR A 254 10.91 -10.23 -3.77
N GLN A 255 11.66 -9.79 -2.76
CA GLN A 255 12.76 -8.83 -2.87
C GLN A 255 14.01 -9.43 -2.26
N MET A 256 15.17 -9.22 -2.89
CA MET A 256 16.44 -9.78 -2.43
C MET A 256 17.40 -8.68 -2.01
N PHE A 257 17.92 -8.76 -0.80
CA PHE A 257 19.07 -8.02 -0.30
C PHE A 257 20.25 -8.97 -0.28
N THR A 258 21.33 -8.65 -0.98
CA THR A 258 22.51 -9.52 -1.02
C THR A 258 23.78 -8.72 -0.83
N GLN A 259 24.65 -9.20 0.04
CA GLN A 259 25.99 -8.68 0.12
C GLN A 259 26.71 -8.93 -1.21
N THR A 260 27.51 -7.98 -1.68
CA THR A 260 28.25 -8.13 -2.93
C THR A 260 29.33 -9.21 -2.85
N GLU A 261 29.91 -9.37 -1.67
CA GLU A 261 30.94 -10.38 -1.38
C GLU A 261 30.30 -11.43 -0.47
N LEU A 262 30.10 -12.63 -1.00
CA LEU A 262 29.53 -13.77 -0.28
C LEU A 262 30.41 -15.01 -0.52
N PRO A 263 30.47 -15.96 0.42
CA PRO A 263 31.13 -17.24 0.21
C PRO A 263 30.34 -18.11 -0.77
N ILE A 264 31.02 -19.11 -1.35
CA ILE A 264 30.48 -20.12 -2.29
C ILE A 264 30.03 -19.51 -3.63
N ILE A 265 28.98 -18.70 -3.63
CA ILE A 265 28.52 -17.92 -4.77
C ILE A 265 28.46 -16.47 -4.31
N ASP A 266 29.18 -15.60 -5.02
CA ASP A 266 29.20 -14.17 -4.70
C ASP A 266 27.88 -13.49 -5.11
N GLY A 267 27.55 -12.35 -4.49
CA GLY A 267 26.27 -11.68 -4.76
C GLY A 267 26.16 -11.08 -6.17
N LEU A 268 27.28 -10.73 -6.81
CA LEU A 268 27.29 -10.26 -8.20
C LEU A 268 26.94 -11.42 -9.15
N GLU A 269 27.46 -12.61 -8.87
CA GLU A 269 27.20 -13.83 -9.59
C GLU A 269 25.76 -14.32 -9.36
N CYS A 270 25.22 -14.22 -8.14
CA CYS A 270 23.79 -14.42 -7.88
C CYS A 270 22.93 -13.51 -8.77
N ALA A 271 23.24 -12.21 -8.80
CA ALA A 271 22.50 -11.26 -9.63
C ALA A 271 22.64 -11.60 -11.12
N ARG A 272 23.83 -11.99 -11.58
CA ARG A 272 24.08 -12.42 -12.96
C ARG A 272 23.25 -13.66 -13.31
N LEU A 273 23.23 -14.68 -12.47
CA LEU A 273 22.45 -15.91 -12.67
C LEU A 273 20.95 -15.61 -12.71
N LEU A 274 20.44 -14.79 -11.78
CA LEU A 274 19.04 -14.37 -11.75
C LEU A 274 18.61 -13.60 -13.00
N ARG A 275 19.54 -12.95 -13.69
CA ARG A 275 19.27 -12.18 -14.93
C ARG A 275 19.56 -12.95 -16.21
N MET A 276 20.46 -13.93 -16.22
CA MET A 276 20.92 -14.57 -17.45
C MET A 276 20.56 -16.06 -17.56
N ASP A 277 20.39 -16.76 -16.45
CA ASP A 277 19.98 -18.16 -16.48
C ASP A 277 18.47 -18.24 -16.75
N ILE A 278 18.08 -19.02 -17.75
CA ILE A 278 16.68 -19.12 -18.19
C ILE A 278 15.76 -19.65 -17.09
N ASN A 279 16.24 -20.55 -16.22
CA ASN A 279 15.41 -21.15 -15.18
C ASN A 279 15.02 -20.12 -14.12
N PHE A 280 15.96 -19.24 -13.80
CA PHE A 280 15.73 -18.14 -12.86
C PHE A 280 15.04 -16.96 -13.52
N ASN A 281 15.49 -16.54 -14.71
CA ASN A 281 14.99 -15.34 -15.37
C ASN A 281 13.48 -15.44 -15.68
N LEU A 282 12.99 -16.60 -16.09
CA LEU A 282 11.56 -16.82 -16.36
C LEU A 282 10.66 -16.46 -15.16
N HIS A 283 11.12 -16.69 -13.95
CA HIS A 283 10.35 -16.46 -12.71
C HIS A 283 10.78 -15.17 -11.97
N TYR A 284 12.04 -14.74 -12.13
CA TYR A 284 12.66 -13.68 -11.33
C TYR A 284 13.25 -12.53 -12.15
N ALA A 285 12.88 -12.39 -13.44
CA ALA A 285 13.31 -11.24 -14.27
C ALA A 285 12.99 -9.87 -13.62
N HIS A 286 11.89 -9.80 -12.86
CA HIS A 286 11.43 -8.59 -12.18
C HIS A 286 11.82 -8.50 -10.71
N LEU A 287 12.51 -9.51 -10.17
CA LEU A 287 12.98 -9.51 -8.79
C LEU A 287 13.83 -8.27 -8.52
N ALA A 288 13.44 -7.44 -7.56
CA ALA A 288 14.27 -6.35 -7.09
C ALA A 288 15.47 -6.92 -6.31
N ILE A 289 16.69 -6.64 -6.77
CA ILE A 289 17.93 -7.11 -6.12
C ILE A 289 18.68 -5.89 -5.61
N ILE A 290 18.85 -5.77 -4.30
CA ILE A 290 19.52 -4.67 -3.63
C ILE A 290 20.88 -5.17 -3.15
N ALA A 291 21.95 -4.57 -3.67
CA ALA A 291 23.30 -4.88 -3.25
C ALA A 291 23.60 -4.25 -1.88
N MET A 292 24.28 -4.98 -1.00
CA MET A 292 24.80 -4.48 0.28
C MET A 292 26.31 -4.57 0.28
N ARG A 293 27.02 -3.53 0.74
CA ARG A 293 28.49 -3.54 0.77
C ARG A 293 29.04 -2.68 1.89
N HIS A 294 30.28 -2.88 2.29
CA HIS A 294 30.96 -1.94 3.18
C HIS A 294 31.31 -0.65 2.44
N HIS A 295 31.19 0.48 3.13
CA HIS A 295 31.59 1.77 2.58
C HIS A 295 33.10 1.78 2.32
N THR A 296 33.50 1.81 1.04
CA THR A 296 34.88 2.09 0.65
C THR A 296 34.99 3.58 0.30
N PRO A 297 35.82 4.37 1.00
CA PRO A 297 35.99 5.78 0.67
C PRO A 297 36.50 5.93 -0.76
N SER A 298 35.79 6.70 -1.57
CA SER A 298 36.20 7.00 -2.94
C SER A 298 37.38 7.95 -2.94
N THR A 299 38.46 7.59 -3.62
CA THR A 299 39.45 8.57 -4.08
C THR A 299 38.80 9.50 -5.09
N GLN A 300 38.54 10.74 -4.65
CA GLN A 300 38.06 11.90 -5.42
C GLN A 300 36.66 11.81 -6.06
N GLY A 301 35.68 12.48 -5.44
CA GLY A 301 34.66 13.35 -6.05
C GLY A 301 33.70 12.82 -7.14
N GLY A 302 33.89 11.62 -7.66
CA GLY A 302 33.09 11.00 -8.71
C GLY A 302 32.33 9.78 -8.20
N LYS A 303 31.15 9.52 -8.78
CA LYS A 303 30.37 8.30 -8.57
C LYS A 303 31.28 7.07 -8.69
N ASN A 304 31.34 6.24 -7.65
CA ASN A 304 32.30 5.15 -7.55
C ASN A 304 32.11 4.18 -8.75
N PRO A 305 33.16 3.84 -9.53
CA PRO A 305 33.04 2.97 -10.70
C PRO A 305 32.43 1.59 -10.38
N ARG A 306 32.54 1.14 -9.12
CA ARG A 306 31.89 -0.08 -8.64
C ARG A 306 30.37 0.04 -8.53
N ASP A 307 29.82 1.22 -8.25
CA ASP A 307 28.37 1.48 -8.18
C ASP A 307 27.73 1.41 -9.57
N ARG A 308 28.48 1.84 -10.58
CA ARG A 308 28.07 1.72 -11.99
C ARG A 308 28.12 0.26 -12.44
N ARG A 309 29.09 -0.52 -11.95
CA ARG A 309 29.26 -1.94 -12.28
C ARG A 309 28.18 -2.81 -11.65
N SER A 310 27.80 -2.58 -10.39
CA SER A 310 26.70 -3.30 -9.75
C SER A 310 25.37 -3.03 -10.44
N LEU A 311 25.03 -1.77 -10.74
CA LEU A 311 23.83 -1.45 -11.52
C LEU A 311 23.85 -2.08 -12.92
N ALA A 312 25.02 -2.15 -13.57
CA ALA A 312 25.17 -2.79 -14.88
C ALA A 312 24.99 -4.32 -14.86
N ILE A 313 25.20 -4.99 -13.72
CA ILE A 313 25.06 -6.44 -13.53
C ILE A 313 23.60 -6.84 -13.22
N GLY A 314 22.72 -5.87 -12.97
CA GLY A 314 21.28 -6.10 -12.81
C GLY A 314 20.73 -5.86 -11.40
N PHE A 315 21.52 -5.23 -10.52
CA PHE A 315 21.03 -4.70 -9.25
C PHE A 315 20.07 -3.53 -9.45
N SER A 316 19.04 -3.48 -8.64
CA SER A 316 18.01 -2.44 -8.59
C SER A 316 18.37 -1.30 -7.64
N GLY A 317 19.26 -1.55 -6.67
CA GLY A 317 19.67 -0.58 -5.66
C GLY A 317 20.97 -0.99 -4.95
N LEU A 318 21.48 -0.08 -4.12
CA LEU A 318 22.73 -0.26 -3.37
C LEU A 318 22.59 0.34 -1.97
N LEU A 319 22.96 -0.45 -0.95
CA LEU A 319 23.11 -0.05 0.45
C LEU A 319 24.56 -0.16 0.87
N SER A 320 24.98 0.74 1.75
CA SER A 320 26.31 0.69 2.38
C SER A 320 26.18 0.42 3.88
N TYR A 321 27.02 -0.46 4.42
CA TYR A 321 27.13 -0.62 5.87
C TYR A 321 27.84 0.59 6.50
N PRO A 322 27.41 1.02 7.69
CA PRO A 322 26.28 0.49 8.47
C PRO A 322 24.93 0.87 7.85
N ILE A 323 24.02 -0.10 7.71
CA ILE A 323 22.71 0.12 7.08
C ILE A 323 21.86 0.99 8.02
N GLN A 324 21.53 2.20 7.55
CA GLN A 324 20.69 3.12 8.30
C GLN A 324 19.21 2.91 7.94
N LYS A 325 18.33 2.92 8.95
CA LYS A 325 16.87 2.76 8.78
C LYS A 325 16.30 3.68 7.69
N LYS A 326 16.69 4.97 7.70
CA LYS A 326 16.26 5.96 6.70
C LYS A 326 16.68 5.60 5.27
N GLU A 327 17.86 5.00 5.08
CA GLU A 327 18.34 4.62 3.75
C GLU A 327 17.67 3.32 3.26
N LEU A 328 17.44 2.37 4.17
CA LEU A 328 16.68 1.16 3.92
C LEU A 328 15.23 1.50 3.49
N GLU A 329 14.55 2.36 4.26
CA GLU A 329 13.20 2.85 3.93
C GLU A 329 13.15 3.51 2.54
N ARG A 330 14.12 4.38 2.23
CA ARG A 330 14.20 5.04 0.93
C ARG A 330 14.31 4.03 -0.21
N ILE A 331 15.13 3.01 -0.06
CA ILE A 331 15.31 1.99 -1.10
C ILE A 331 14.07 1.15 -1.25
N LEU A 332 13.50 0.67 -0.14
CA LEU A 332 12.25 -0.09 -0.13
C LEU A 332 11.16 0.67 -0.89
N VAL A 333 10.87 1.93 -0.51
CA VAL A 333 9.90 2.79 -1.20
C VAL A 333 10.21 2.92 -2.70
N SER A 334 11.47 3.12 -3.07
CA SER A 334 11.86 3.26 -4.48
C SER A 334 11.74 1.97 -5.31
N SER A 335 11.84 0.81 -4.65
CA SER A 335 11.75 -0.52 -5.26
C SER A 335 10.31 -1.04 -5.34
N THR A 336 9.44 -0.64 -4.39
CA THR A 336 8.02 -1.01 -4.36
C THR A 336 7.14 -0.08 -5.22
N LEU A 337 7.45 1.24 -5.27
CA LEU A 337 6.65 2.22 -6.04
C LEU A 337 6.97 2.26 -7.54
N LYS A 338 8.12 1.73 -7.95
CA LYS A 338 8.40 1.51 -9.37
C LYS A 338 7.86 0.13 -9.70
N GLY A 339 6.57 0.06 -10.04
CA GLY A 339 5.99 -1.11 -10.70
C GLY A 339 6.90 -1.61 -11.84
N PRO A 340 6.74 -2.88 -12.25
CA PRO A 340 7.70 -3.63 -13.04
C PRO A 340 8.25 -2.80 -14.19
N ARG A 341 9.51 -2.37 -14.08
CA ARG A 341 10.22 -1.84 -15.23
C ARG A 341 10.39 -3.02 -16.18
N ARG A 342 9.65 -3.01 -17.29
CA ARG A 342 9.99 -3.77 -18.50
C ARG A 342 11.38 -3.31 -18.96
N PHE A 343 12.43 -3.85 -18.35
CA PHE A 343 13.69 -4.00 -19.04
C PHE A 343 13.51 -5.19 -19.97
N LEU A 344 12.90 -4.93 -21.13
CA LEU A 344 13.17 -5.72 -22.32
C LEU A 344 14.66 -5.54 -22.58
N PHE A 345 15.48 -6.45 -22.04
CA PHE A 345 16.81 -6.65 -22.61
C PHE A 345 16.58 -7.24 -23.99
N ALA A 346 16.59 -6.38 -25.00
CA ALA A 346 17.01 -6.80 -26.33
C ALA A 346 18.45 -7.28 -26.20
N GLY A 347 18.62 -8.57 -25.94
CA GLY A 347 19.91 -9.25 -26.09
C GLY A 347 20.24 -9.34 -27.59
N PRO A 348 21.53 -9.35 -27.95
CA PRO A 348 21.92 -9.52 -29.35
C PRO A 348 21.41 -10.87 -29.87
N SER A 349 21.01 -10.90 -31.14
CA SER A 349 20.44 -12.09 -31.79
C SER A 349 21.45 -13.24 -31.75
N VAL A 350 20.95 -14.49 -31.81
CA VAL A 350 21.76 -15.72 -31.94
C VAL A 350 22.74 -15.64 -33.14
N GLU A 351 22.48 -14.75 -34.10
CA GLU A 351 23.35 -14.48 -35.25
C GLU A 351 24.58 -13.64 -34.88
N ASP A 352 24.50 -12.79 -33.85
CA ASP A 352 25.62 -11.97 -33.36
C ASP A 352 26.61 -12.80 -32.53
N ALA A 353 26.14 -13.84 -31.83
CA ALA A 353 27.00 -14.79 -31.12
C ALA A 353 27.88 -15.64 -32.07
N ARG A 354 27.47 -15.79 -33.34
CA ARG A 354 28.24 -16.55 -34.34
C ARG A 354 29.33 -15.74 -35.03
N ARG A 355 29.31 -14.39 -34.95
CA ARG A 355 30.34 -13.52 -35.56
C ARG A 355 31.63 -13.42 -34.75
N GLY A 356 31.63 -13.82 -33.47
CA GLY A 356 32.81 -13.77 -32.59
C GLY A 356 33.81 -14.92 -32.75
N ALA A 357 33.51 -15.95 -33.54
CA ALA A 357 34.35 -17.13 -33.72
C ALA A 357 35.06 -17.14 -35.08
N LYS A 358 35.79 -16.07 -35.41
CA LYS A 358 36.84 -16.06 -36.45
C LYS A 358 37.65 -14.78 -36.31
N VAL A 359 38.77 -14.85 -35.61
CA VAL A 359 40.13 -14.40 -36.01
C VAL A 359 41.03 -14.64 -34.80
N MET A 360 41.67 -15.80 -34.79
CA MET A 360 43.04 -15.97 -34.31
C MET A 360 43.67 -17.03 -35.21
N ARG A 361 44.34 -16.56 -36.26
CA ARG A 361 45.54 -17.17 -36.80
C ARG A 361 46.67 -16.20 -36.56
#